data_AF-A0A562RJB9-F1
#
_entry.id   AF-A0A562RJB9-F1
#
_cell.length_a   1.000
_cell.length_b   1.000
_cell.length_c   1.000
_cell.angle_alpha   90.00
_cell.angle_beta   90.00
_cell.angle_gamma   90.00
#
_symmetry.space_group_name_H-M   'P 1'
#
loop_
_entity.id
_entity.type
_entity.pdbx_description
1 polymer ?
#
loop_
_entity_poly.entity_id
_entity_poly.type
_entity_poly.pdbx_seq_one_letter_code
_entity_poly.pdbx_strand_id
1 'polypeptide(L)'
;MANNLFVAYDLDVPIQNYKRVIAAINALGEAVRVQASLFYVKSSLSAKLAEEFVSAVASSNDRILVIDAADAWWHNAMEPAPEFIQARWRR
;
A
#
# COMPACT_ATOMS: atom_id res chain seq x y z
N MET A 1 8.81 15.55 2.91
CA MET A 1 7.91 15.52 1.74
C MET A 1 7.15 14.20 1.77
N ALA A 2 6.02 14.06 1.04
CA ALA A 2 5.25 12.82 1.01
C ALA A 2 5.57 12.05 -0.27
N ASN A 3 5.73 10.75 -0.14
CA ASN A 3 6.10 9.78 -1.17
C ASN A 3 4.85 9.07 -1.75
N ASN A 4 4.98 8.54 -2.96
CA ASN A 4 3.91 7.82 -3.66
C ASN A 4 4.15 6.32 -3.50
N LEU A 5 3.68 5.75 -2.38
CA LEU A 5 3.96 4.36 -2.06
C LEU A 5 2.91 3.43 -2.67
N PHE A 6 3.36 2.34 -3.27
CA PHE A 6 2.52 1.17 -3.56
C PHE A 6 2.88 0.05 -2.61
N VAL A 7 1.89 -0.43 -1.86
CA VAL A 7 2.04 -1.55 -0.93
C VAL A 7 1.29 -2.74 -1.49
N ALA A 8 2.03 -3.76 -1.90
CA ALA A 8 1.50 -5.05 -2.30
C ALA A 8 1.69 -6.07 -1.18
N TYR A 9 0.77 -7.02 -1.07
CA TYR A 9 0.92 -8.15 -0.16
C TYR A 9 0.49 -9.47 -0.78
N ASP A 10 1.05 -10.55 -0.25
CA ASP A 10 0.64 -11.92 -0.49
C ASP A 10 0.66 -12.64 0.86
N LEU A 11 -0.50 -13.10 1.32
CA LEU A 11 -0.71 -13.62 2.68
C LEU A 11 -1.02 -15.11 2.62
N ASP A 12 -0.31 -15.91 3.41
CA ASP A 12 -0.41 -17.38 3.41
C ASP A 12 -1.75 -17.86 4.03
N VAL A 13 -2.22 -17.16 5.08
CA VAL A 13 -3.53 -17.39 5.72
C VAL A 13 -4.41 -16.13 5.59
N PRO A 14 -5.25 -16.05 4.55
CA PRO A 14 -5.86 -14.79 4.13
C PRO A 14 -6.80 -14.17 5.18
N ILE A 15 -7.51 -14.97 5.97
CA ILE A 15 -8.66 -14.42 6.73
C ILE A 15 -8.22 -13.64 7.99
N GLN A 16 -7.17 -14.08 8.68
CA GLN A 16 -6.78 -13.48 9.96
C GLN A 16 -5.80 -12.31 9.80
N ASN A 17 -4.82 -12.42 8.92
CA ASN A 17 -3.77 -11.41 8.76
C ASN A 17 -4.22 -10.21 7.93
N TYR A 18 -5.21 -10.38 7.06
CA TYR A 18 -5.69 -9.34 6.15
C TYR A 18 -6.15 -8.08 6.86
N LYS A 19 -6.92 -8.20 7.95
CA LYS A 19 -7.39 -7.04 8.72
C LYS A 19 -6.23 -6.27 9.36
N ARG A 20 -5.21 -6.98 9.85
CA ARG A 20 -4.04 -6.38 10.51
C ARG A 20 -3.15 -5.66 9.50
N VAL A 21 -2.86 -6.30 8.38
CA VAL A 21 -2.06 -5.73 7.29
C VAL A 21 -2.74 -4.50 6.71
N ILE A 22 -4.06 -4.55 6.46
CA ILE A 22 -4.80 -3.38 5.95
C ILE A 22 -4.84 -2.25 6.96
N ALA A 23 -5.05 -2.55 8.25
CA ALA A 23 -4.99 -1.54 9.29
C ALA A 23 -3.61 -0.87 9.35
N ALA A 24 -2.53 -1.65 9.21
CA ALA A 24 -1.18 -1.11 9.14
C ALA A 24 -0.97 -0.24 7.90
N ILE A 25 -1.42 -0.68 6.71
CA ILE A 25 -1.34 0.11 5.47
C ILE A 25 -2.07 1.45 5.61
N ASN A 26 -3.29 1.45 6.17
CA ASN A 26 -4.07 2.67 6.37
C ASN A 26 -3.45 3.60 7.43
N ALA A 27 -2.62 3.09 8.33
CA ALA A 27 -1.91 3.91 9.32
C ALA A 27 -0.68 4.62 8.73
N LEU A 28 -0.18 4.21 7.56
CA LEU A 28 0.96 4.83 6.89
C LEU A 28 0.61 6.23 6.31
N GLY A 29 -0.66 6.54 6.10
CA GLY A 29 -1.10 7.80 5.52
C GLY A 29 -2.45 7.71 4.78
N GLU A 30 -2.63 8.56 3.78
CA GLU A 30 -3.84 8.52 2.94
C GLU A 30 -3.74 7.35 1.95
N ALA A 31 -4.55 6.30 2.17
CA ALA A 31 -4.49 5.07 1.39
C ALA A 31 -5.76 4.81 0.57
N VAL A 32 -5.60 4.17 -0.59
CA VAL A 32 -6.70 3.64 -1.41
C VAL A 32 -6.31 2.29 -2.00
N ARG A 33 -7.27 1.36 -2.07
CA ARG A 33 -7.05 0.05 -2.67
C ARG A 33 -7.11 0.15 -4.19
N VAL A 34 -6.06 -0.29 -4.87
CA VAL A 34 -5.91 -0.20 -6.34
C VAL A 34 -6.27 -1.52 -7.01
N GLN A 35 -5.88 -2.64 -6.38
CA GLN A 35 -6.22 -4.00 -6.79
C GLN A 35 -6.52 -4.87 -5.55
N ALA A 36 -6.84 -6.15 -5.75
CA ALA A 36 -7.14 -7.07 -4.66
C ALA A 36 -6.07 -7.05 -3.54
N SER A 37 -4.78 -7.08 -3.89
CA SER A 37 -3.71 -7.08 -2.90
C SER A 37 -2.71 -5.94 -3.10
N LEU A 38 -3.19 -4.79 -3.61
CA LEU A 38 -2.37 -3.62 -3.90
C LEU A 38 -3.05 -2.35 -3.40
N PHE A 39 -2.31 -1.54 -2.66
CA PHE A 39 -2.73 -0.23 -2.17
C PHE A 39 -1.79 0.85 -2.68
N TYR A 40 -2.35 2.01 -3.01
CA TYR A 40 -1.60 3.25 -3.08
C TYR A 40 -1.69 3.95 -1.73
N VAL A 41 -0.59 4.50 -1.27
CA VAL A 41 -0.49 5.24 -0.02
C VAL A 41 0.34 6.50 -0.24
N LYS A 42 -0.26 7.66 0.02
CA LYS A 42 0.49 8.90 0.20
C LYS A 42 1.01 8.97 1.63
N SER A 43 2.32 8.76 1.79
CA SER A 43 2.95 8.66 3.11
C SER A 43 4.13 9.61 3.25
N SER A 44 4.46 10.04 4.46
CA SER A 44 5.74 10.73 4.75
C SER A 44 6.91 9.77 4.95
N LEU A 45 6.66 8.46 5.01
CA LEU A 45 7.66 7.42 5.21
C LEU A 45 8.32 7.01 3.89
N SER A 46 9.57 6.57 3.97
CA SER A 46 10.23 5.89 2.85
C SER A 46 9.63 4.50 2.63
N ALA A 47 9.83 3.94 1.44
CA ALA A 47 9.39 2.57 1.15
C ALA A 47 9.92 1.56 2.17
N LYS A 48 11.20 1.69 2.58
CA LYS A 48 11.82 0.82 3.58
C LYS A 48 11.11 0.90 4.94
N LEU A 49 10.88 2.10 5.47
CA LEU A 49 10.22 2.26 6.78
C LEU A 49 8.76 1.82 6.74
N ALA A 50 8.08 2.05 5.63
CA ALA A 50 6.71 1.59 5.42
C ALA A 50 6.63 0.06 5.35
N GLU A 51 7.59 -0.59 4.67
CA GLU A 51 7.70 -2.05 4.63
C GLU A 51 7.93 -2.62 6.03
N GLU A 52 8.94 -2.11 6.76
CA GLU A 52 9.24 -2.53 8.13
C GLU A 52 8.01 -2.41 9.05
N PHE A 53 7.23 -1.33 8.90
CA PHE A 53 6.00 -1.10 9.66
C PHE A 53 4.90 -2.12 9.34
N VAL A 54 4.67 -2.41 8.06
CA VAL A 54 3.61 -3.34 7.63
C VAL A 54 4.01 -4.79 7.93
N SER A 55 5.26 -5.16 7.69
CA SER A 55 5.78 -6.51 7.95
C SER A 55 5.81 -6.85 9.45
N ALA A 56 5.87 -5.86 10.34
CA ALA A 56 5.80 -6.07 11.79
C ALA A 56 4.46 -6.71 12.28
N VAL A 57 3.39 -6.60 11.49
CA VAL A 57 2.10 -7.23 11.82
C VAL A 57 1.80 -8.47 10.96
N ALA A 58 2.67 -8.78 10.00
CA ALA A 58 2.57 -9.93 9.12
C ALA A 58 3.18 -11.18 9.77
N SER A 59 2.84 -12.36 9.25
CA SER A 59 3.48 -13.63 9.64
C SER A 59 4.77 -13.86 8.84
N SER A 60 5.66 -14.72 9.33
CA SER A 60 6.96 -14.98 8.69
C SER A 60 6.90 -15.48 7.24
N ASN A 61 5.76 -16.05 6.84
CA ASN A 61 5.52 -16.56 5.48
C ASN A 61 4.83 -15.54 4.56
N ASP A 62 4.31 -14.46 5.12
CA ASP A 62 3.65 -13.40 4.36
C ASP A 62 4.70 -12.59 3.60
N ARG A 63 4.33 -12.05 2.45
CA ARG A 63 5.21 -11.26 1.59
C ARG A 63 4.63 -9.87 1.47
N ILE A 64 5.43 -8.86 1.83
CA ILE A 64 5.09 -7.45 1.69
C ILE A 64 6.10 -6.82 0.73
N LEU A 65 5.60 -6.04 -0.22
CA LEU A 65 6.42 -5.26 -1.14
C LEU A 65 5.97 -3.81 -1.09
N VAL A 66 6.92 -2.89 -0.87
CA VAL A 66 6.66 -1.46 -0.91
C VAL A 66 7.53 -0.81 -1.98
N ILE A 67 6.89 -0.07 -2.89
CA ILE A 67 7.52 0.65 -3.99
C ILE A 67 7.28 2.14 -3.78
N ASP A 68 8.34 2.95 -3.77
CA ASP A 68 8.20 4.41 -3.93
C ASP A 68 8.26 4.73 -5.42
N ALA A 69 7.13 5.15 -5.98
CA ALA A 69 6.95 5.28 -7.42
C ALA A 69 7.15 6.73 -7.87
N ALA A 70 8.03 6.91 -8.86
CA ALA A 70 8.16 8.19 -9.57
C ALA A 70 6.99 8.42 -10.54
N ASP A 71 6.42 7.33 -11.06
CA ASP A 71 5.37 7.38 -12.08
C ASP A 71 4.44 6.15 -12.00
N ALA A 72 3.21 6.28 -12.49
CA ALA A 72 2.22 5.19 -12.48
C ALA A 72 1.19 5.29 -13.60
N TRP A 73 0.89 4.13 -14.20
CA TRP A 73 -0.19 3.93 -15.15
C TRP A 73 -0.98 2.68 -14.80
N TRP A 74 -2.27 2.68 -15.09
CA TRP A 74 -3.16 1.56 -14.81
C TRP A 74 -4.24 1.41 -15.88
N HIS A 75 -4.84 0.22 -15.93
CA HIS A 75 -6.02 -0.08 -16.72
C HIS A 75 -7.03 -0.78 -15.79
N ASN A 76 -8.25 -0.24 -15.67
CA ASN A 76 -9.32 -0.75 -14.79
C ASN A 76 -8.90 -0.93 -13.32
N ALA A 77 -8.29 0.09 -12.71
CA ALA A 77 -8.06 0.09 -11.28
C ALA A 77 -9.38 0.14 -10.51
N MET A 78 -9.40 -0.39 -9.29
CA MET A 78 -10.61 -0.38 -8.45
C MET A 78 -11.04 1.04 -8.08
N GLU A 79 -12.32 1.34 -8.17
CA GLU A 79 -12.88 2.61 -7.68
C GLU A 79 -12.76 2.72 -6.15
N PRO A 80 -12.40 3.89 -5.57
CA PRO A 80 -12.15 5.18 -6.20
C PRO A 80 -10.65 5.49 -6.43
N ALA A 81 -9.82 4.47 -6.69
CA ALA A 81 -8.37 4.64 -6.77
C ALA A 81 -7.90 5.62 -7.85
N PRO A 82 -8.44 5.62 -9.10
CA PRO A 82 -7.97 6.53 -10.13
C PRO A 82 -8.03 8.00 -9.70
N GLU A 83 -9.18 8.47 -9.24
CA GLU A 83 -9.41 9.86 -8.82
C GLU A 83 -8.62 10.18 -7.55
N PHE A 84 -8.59 9.24 -6.60
CA PHE A 84 -7.87 9.41 -5.36
C PHE A 84 -6.37 9.60 -5.58
N ILE A 85 -5.76 8.77 -6.45
CA ILE A 85 -4.35 8.82 -6.81
C ILE A 85 -4.07 10.13 -7.54
N GLN A 86 -4.83 10.45 -8.60
CA GLN A 86 -4.63 11.67 -9.40
C GLN A 86 -4.69 12.95 -8.56
N ALA A 87 -5.60 13.02 -7.58
CA ALA A 87 -5.73 14.18 -6.69
C ALA A 87 -4.58 14.31 -5.66
N ARG A 88 -3.82 13.24 -5.43
CA ARG A 88 -2.85 13.14 -4.33
C ARG A 88 -1.41 12.95 -4.78
N TRP A 89 -1.20 12.48 -6.00
CA TRP A 89 0.09 12.18 -6.58
C TRP A 89 0.99 13.41 -6.54
N ARG A 90 2.17 13.27 -5.94
CA ARG A 90 3.17 14.34 -5.93
C ARG A 90 4.20 14.09 -7.02
N ARG A 91 4.55 15.14 -7.75
CA ARG A 91 5.69 15.19 -8.67
C ARG A 91 6.91 15.76 -7.97
#